data_AF-A0A9W7ZX25-F1
#
_entry.id   AF-A0A9W7ZX25-F1
#
_cell.length_a   1.000
_cell.length_b   1.000
_cell.length_c   1.000
_cell.angle_alpha   90.00
_cell.angle_beta   90.00
_cell.angle_gamma   90.00
#
_symmetry.space_group_name_H-M   'P 1'
#
loop_
_entity.id
_entity.type
_entity.pdbx_description
1 polymer ?
#
loop_
_entity_poly.entity_id
_entity_poly.type
_entity_poly.pdbx_seq_one_letter_code
_entity_poly.pdbx_strand_id
1 'polypeptide(L)'
;MAHHDPGLVPKDILIVDHPVTLLQILGGATGTYIDKALRQKGIHHINVEVQAETRTCTTVLDASTGSMTELIEPTSRITAEERTAFEDRAQSLITTGAGKLRIIALCGSFPNGMDSETFAKIAHQKPDSAFLYLDAVKDIELILSTRKVDMIKINLEEFVKIIRQLGFAGQSGNFFNAIPDLESDESSQREFAVLAKRLMETYHVGLVAITNGPYRAFLFQRGGTGYHTFRIPDLVGILQRMYLANVDLFVEKHTENCLPPTVTLKHRQKMLEWEAENEECLNRIRRRRRLGRGGISPDPVPGVLDREVTDTVDQTDPLIRTKPPIELLLNPLGAGDTTNGVFICEYLRSQDPVRSFAMGLAAATASCLVTDFTGYYDVKIMHAVFSDIAVESHVLD
;
A
#
# COMPACT_ATOMS: atom_id res chain seq x y z
N MET A 1 -13.04 -12.14 -15.01
CA MET A 1 -12.19 -12.20 -16.21
C MET A 1 -12.00 -10.77 -16.68
N ALA A 2 -10.87 -10.13 -16.36
CA ALA A 2 -10.59 -8.78 -16.82
C ALA A 2 -9.92 -8.87 -18.20
N HIS A 3 -10.60 -8.37 -19.24
CA HIS A 3 -9.95 -8.09 -20.51
C HIS A 3 -9.08 -6.84 -20.31
N HIS A 4 -7.77 -6.99 -20.54
CA HIS A 4 -6.81 -5.91 -20.63
C HIS A 4 -7.30 -4.89 -21.67
N ASP A 5 -7.67 -3.68 -21.25
CA ASP A 5 -7.75 -2.52 -22.15
C ASP A 5 -6.33 -1.95 -22.31
N PRO A 6 -5.70 -2.03 -23.50
CA PRO A 6 -4.32 -1.60 -23.68
C PRO A 6 -4.12 -0.07 -23.69
N GLY A 7 -5.20 0.72 -23.68
CA GLY A 7 -5.14 2.15 -24.01
C GLY A 7 -4.94 3.14 -22.86
N LEU A 8 -5.12 2.72 -21.60
CA LEU A 8 -5.17 3.66 -20.46
C LEU A 8 -4.28 3.29 -19.26
N VAL A 9 -3.72 2.08 -19.25
CA VAL A 9 -2.86 1.61 -18.15
C VAL A 9 -1.56 1.11 -18.77
N PRO A 10 -0.40 1.73 -18.46
CA PRO A 10 0.90 1.22 -18.84
C PRO A 10 1.01 -0.27 -18.49
N LYS A 11 1.56 -1.08 -19.40
CA LYS A 11 1.70 -2.54 -19.25
C LYS A 11 2.47 -2.99 -17.99
N ASP A 12 3.12 -2.05 -17.31
CA ASP A 12 3.96 -2.26 -16.12
C ASP A 12 3.23 -1.93 -14.79
N ILE A 13 1.92 -1.69 -14.82
CA ILE A 13 1.09 -1.42 -13.63
C ILE A 13 0.21 -2.64 -13.33
N LEU A 14 0.44 -3.27 -12.17
CA LEU A 14 -0.38 -4.39 -11.70
C LEU A 14 -1.68 -3.89 -11.07
N ILE A 15 -2.80 -4.28 -11.66
CA ILE A 15 -4.13 -4.23 -11.03
C ILE A 15 -4.46 -5.68 -10.69
N VAL A 16 -4.42 -6.02 -9.40
CA VAL A 16 -4.89 -7.26 -8.73
C VAL A 16 -5.15 -8.48 -9.64
N ASP A 17 -4.38 -9.55 -9.47
CA ASP A 17 -4.50 -10.82 -10.22
C ASP A 17 -5.65 -11.72 -9.73
N HIS A 18 -6.40 -11.30 -8.70
CA HIS A 18 -7.51 -12.06 -8.11
C HIS A 18 -8.89 -11.51 -8.53
N PRO A 19 -9.92 -12.37 -8.72
CA PRO A 19 -11.29 -11.90 -8.87
C PRO A 19 -11.78 -11.18 -7.62
N VAL A 20 -12.11 -9.90 -7.74
CA VAL A 20 -12.64 -9.05 -6.66
C VAL A 20 -14.07 -8.63 -6.98
N THR A 21 -14.91 -8.55 -5.95
CA THR A 21 -16.23 -7.91 -6.01
C THR A 21 -16.24 -6.73 -5.04
N LEU A 22 -16.38 -5.51 -5.55
CA LEU A 22 -16.56 -4.33 -4.72
C LEU A 22 -18.05 -4.17 -4.36
N LEU A 23 -18.39 -4.21 -3.08
CA LEU A 23 -19.71 -3.82 -2.58
C LEU A 23 -19.62 -2.42 -1.98
N GLN A 24 -20.47 -1.50 -2.44
CA GLN A 24 -20.45 -0.10 -1.99
C GLN A 24 -21.83 0.55 -2.06
N ILE A 25 -21.94 1.72 -1.45
CA ILE A 25 -23.12 2.59 -1.50
C ILE A 25 -22.82 3.76 -2.44
N LEU A 26 -23.70 4.03 -3.40
CA LEU A 26 -23.58 5.16 -4.32
C LEU A 26 -24.92 5.88 -4.45
N GLY A 27 -24.88 7.21 -4.63
CA GLY A 27 -26.09 7.99 -4.86
C GLY A 27 -25.82 9.28 -5.63
N GLY A 28 -26.87 9.80 -6.26
CA GLY A 28 -26.81 11.02 -7.06
C GLY A 28 -25.99 10.92 -8.35
N ALA A 29 -25.63 12.08 -8.89
CA ALA A 29 -24.86 12.21 -10.12
C ALA A 29 -23.42 11.74 -9.90
N THR A 30 -22.83 12.04 -8.74
CA THR A 30 -21.49 11.56 -8.36
C THR A 30 -21.43 10.03 -8.30
N GLY A 31 -22.44 9.39 -7.71
CA GLY A 31 -22.54 7.93 -7.70
C GLY A 31 -22.61 7.33 -9.10
N THR A 32 -23.41 7.92 -9.99
CA THR A 32 -23.52 7.51 -11.40
C THR A 32 -22.19 7.63 -12.14
N TYR A 33 -21.44 8.69 -11.88
CA TYR A 33 -20.10 8.89 -12.43
C TYR A 33 -19.13 7.79 -11.99
N ILE A 34 -19.13 7.44 -10.70
CA ILE A 34 -18.28 6.38 -10.14
C ILE A 34 -18.63 5.00 -10.74
N ASP A 35 -19.91 4.63 -10.81
CA ASP A 35 -20.35 3.38 -11.43
C ASP A 35 -19.85 3.25 -12.88
N LYS A 36 -20.01 4.32 -13.68
CA LYS A 36 -19.52 4.35 -15.06
C LYS A 36 -18.00 4.18 -15.13
N ALA A 37 -17.24 4.87 -14.28
CA ALA A 37 -15.79 4.78 -14.25
C ALA A 37 -15.31 3.36 -13.88
N LEU A 38 -15.96 2.71 -12.91
CA LEU A 38 -15.64 1.33 -12.51
C LEU A 38 -15.96 0.33 -13.63
N ARG A 39 -17.08 0.50 -14.35
CA ARG A 39 -17.43 -0.32 -15.53
C ARG A 39 -16.40 -0.17 -16.65
N GLN A 40 -15.96 1.06 -16.93
CA GLN A 40 -14.93 1.34 -17.94
C GLN A 40 -13.60 0.67 -17.59
N LYS A 41 -13.25 0.62 -16.30
CA LYS A 41 -12.06 -0.09 -15.82
C LYS A 41 -12.23 -1.62 -15.72
N GLY A 42 -13.39 -2.16 -16.07
CA GLY A 42 -13.68 -3.59 -15.97
C GLY A 42 -13.71 -4.14 -14.53
N ILE A 43 -13.88 -3.27 -13.53
CA ILE A 43 -13.94 -3.66 -12.12
C ILE A 43 -15.32 -4.21 -11.82
N HIS A 44 -15.40 -5.44 -11.34
CA HIS A 44 -16.68 -6.03 -10.92
C HIS A 44 -17.13 -5.43 -9.59
N HIS A 45 -18.32 -4.84 -9.57
CA HIS A 45 -18.87 -4.15 -8.43
C HIS A 45 -20.39 -4.28 -8.34
N ILE A 46 -20.90 -4.09 -7.14
CA ILE A 46 -22.31 -4.09 -6.79
C ILE A 46 -22.56 -2.82 -5.98
N ASN A 47 -23.47 -2.00 -6.47
CA ASN A 47 -23.86 -0.78 -5.79
C ASN A 47 -25.20 -0.99 -5.09
N VAL A 48 -25.29 -0.50 -3.86
CA VAL A 48 -26.57 -0.21 -3.21
C VAL A 48 -26.86 1.26 -3.44
N GLU A 49 -27.87 1.52 -4.26
CA GLU A 49 -28.27 2.87 -4.60
C GLU A 49 -28.97 3.54 -3.43
N VAL A 50 -28.58 4.77 -3.14
CA VAL A 50 -29.16 5.58 -2.05
C VAL A 50 -29.58 6.95 -2.55
N GLN A 51 -30.51 7.58 -1.84
CA GLN A 51 -30.97 8.94 -2.17
C GLN A 51 -29.90 10.00 -1.89
N ALA A 52 -29.05 9.76 -0.89
CA ALA A 52 -27.96 10.65 -0.52
C ALA A 52 -26.90 10.75 -1.64
N GLU A 53 -26.56 11.97 -2.04
CA GLU A 53 -25.45 12.21 -2.99
C GLU A 53 -24.13 11.64 -2.43
N THR A 54 -23.38 10.92 -3.26
CA THR A 54 -22.00 10.54 -2.93
C THR A 54 -21.14 11.80 -2.80
N ARG A 55 -20.46 11.95 -1.66
CA ARG A 55 -19.62 13.12 -1.35
C ARG A 55 -18.42 13.28 -2.28
N THR A 56 -17.90 14.50 -2.38
CA THR A 56 -16.60 14.78 -2.99
C THR A 56 -15.56 15.11 -1.91
N CYS A 57 -14.38 14.50 -2.00
CA CYS A 57 -13.21 14.90 -1.23
C CYS A 57 -12.23 15.60 -2.17
N THR A 58 -11.82 16.82 -1.84
CA THR A 58 -10.85 17.59 -2.63
C THR A 58 -9.52 17.62 -1.90
N THR A 59 -8.47 17.11 -2.53
CA THR A 59 -7.10 17.21 -2.00
C THR A 59 -6.34 18.31 -2.72
N VAL A 60 -5.86 19.28 -1.95
CA VAL A 60 -5.05 20.40 -2.43
C VAL A 60 -3.59 20.09 -2.17
N LEU A 61 -2.81 20.00 -3.24
CA LEU A 61 -1.36 19.79 -3.19
C LEU A 61 -0.65 21.14 -3.38
N ASP A 62 0.05 21.61 -2.36
CA ASP A 62 0.87 22.81 -2.45
C ASP A 62 2.29 22.43 -2.87
N ALA A 63 2.57 22.60 -4.16
CA ALA A 63 3.89 22.30 -4.73
C ALA A 63 5.02 23.20 -4.18
N SER A 64 4.71 24.34 -3.58
CA SER A 64 5.72 25.26 -3.03
C SER A 64 6.19 24.85 -1.65
N THR A 65 5.31 24.28 -0.84
CA THR A 65 5.60 23.81 0.51
C THR A 65 5.75 22.29 0.59
N GLY A 66 5.35 21.56 -0.45
CA GLY A 66 5.23 20.09 -0.42
C GLY A 66 4.11 19.60 0.51
N SER A 67 3.23 20.49 0.96
CA SER A 67 2.16 20.16 1.90
C SER A 67 0.87 19.75 1.17
N MET A 68 0.04 19.01 1.89
CA MET A 68 -1.27 18.56 1.41
C MET A 68 -2.36 19.02 2.38
N THR A 69 -3.50 19.44 1.84
CA THR A 69 -4.70 19.76 2.64
C THR A 69 -5.90 19.06 2.03
N GLU A 70 -6.66 18.33 2.85
CA GLU A 70 -7.88 17.64 2.42
C GLU A 70 -9.13 18.42 2.84
N LEU A 71 -10.02 18.64 1.88
CA LEU A 71 -11.34 19.22 2.08
C LEU A 71 -12.37 18.11 1.91
N ILE A 72 -12.92 17.65 3.02
CA ILE A 72 -13.83 16.50 3.05
C ILE A 72 -15.26 17.01 3.19
N GLU A 73 -16.08 16.81 2.17
CA GLU A 73 -17.52 17.10 2.27
C GLU A 73 -18.20 16.16 3.28
N PRO A 74 -19.16 16.68 4.07
CA PRO A 74 -19.95 15.84 4.96
C PRO A 74 -20.84 14.90 4.13
N THR A 75 -20.99 13.66 4.60
CA THR A 75 -21.94 12.72 4.00
C THR A 75 -23.36 13.02 4.47
N SER A 76 -24.31 13.01 3.54
CA SER A 76 -25.73 12.93 3.88
C SER A 76 -26.05 11.63 4.62
N ARG A 77 -27.13 11.64 5.39
CA ARG A 77 -27.55 10.49 6.19
C ARG A 77 -28.10 9.38 5.29
N ILE A 78 -27.59 8.16 5.48
CA ILE A 78 -28.16 6.91 4.98
C ILE A 78 -29.35 6.51 5.86
N THR A 79 -30.45 6.12 5.24
CA THR A 79 -31.67 5.66 5.93
C THR A 79 -31.50 4.25 6.50
N ALA A 80 -32.39 3.85 7.41
CA ALA A 80 -32.34 2.51 8.00
C ALA A 80 -32.60 1.43 6.93
N GLU A 81 -33.51 1.71 5.99
CA GLU A 81 -33.86 0.82 4.88
C GLU A 81 -32.68 0.63 3.92
N GLU A 82 -31.97 1.70 3.57
CA GLU A 82 -30.76 1.65 2.74
C GLU A 82 -29.62 0.89 3.43
N ARG A 83 -29.45 1.09 4.75
CA ARG A 83 -28.49 0.33 5.55
C ARG A 83 -28.84 -1.16 5.55
N THR A 84 -30.10 -1.53 5.77
CA THR A 84 -30.54 -2.93 5.71
C THR A 84 -30.32 -3.52 4.31
N ALA A 85 -30.61 -2.78 3.25
CA ALA A 85 -30.36 -3.24 1.88
C ALA A 85 -28.86 -3.54 1.61
N PHE A 86 -27.96 -2.74 2.19
CA PHE A 86 -26.52 -2.99 2.15
C PHE A 86 -26.11 -4.25 2.92
N GLU A 87 -26.61 -4.41 4.15
CA GLU A 87 -26.35 -5.58 4.99
C GLU A 87 -26.87 -6.88 4.32
N ASP A 88 -28.09 -6.85 3.76
CA ASP A 88 -28.70 -7.98 3.05
C ASP A 88 -27.91 -8.34 1.78
N ARG A 89 -27.41 -7.33 1.05
CA ARG A 89 -26.59 -7.56 -0.14
C ARG A 89 -25.25 -8.19 0.23
N ALA A 90 -24.61 -7.72 1.30
CA ALA A 90 -23.39 -8.33 1.82
C ALA A 90 -23.62 -9.80 2.20
N GLN A 91 -24.71 -10.08 2.91
CA GLN A 91 -25.08 -11.45 3.28
C GLN A 91 -25.30 -12.35 2.08
N SER A 92 -26.03 -11.86 1.07
CA SER A 92 -26.27 -12.60 -0.16
C SER A 92 -24.95 -12.95 -0.87
N LEU A 93 -24.01 -12.00 -0.96
CA LEU A 93 -22.71 -12.24 -1.58
C LEU A 93 -21.85 -13.25 -0.81
N ILE A 94 -21.83 -13.14 0.51
CA ILE A 94 -21.09 -14.08 1.36
C ILE A 94 -21.67 -15.49 1.22
N THR A 95 -22.99 -15.61 1.25
CA THR A 95 -23.71 -16.89 1.17
C THR A 95 -23.55 -17.54 -0.21
N THR A 96 -23.74 -16.77 -1.29
CA THR A 96 -23.64 -17.28 -2.66
C THR A 96 -22.20 -17.54 -3.09
N GLY A 97 -21.24 -16.80 -2.54
CA GLY A 97 -19.81 -17.00 -2.72
C GLY A 97 -19.22 -18.08 -1.82
N ALA A 98 -19.98 -18.67 -0.89
CA ALA A 98 -19.48 -19.67 0.05
C ALA A 98 -18.76 -20.82 -0.68
N GLY A 99 -17.56 -21.17 -0.20
CA GLY A 99 -16.68 -22.16 -0.82
C GLY A 99 -15.72 -21.61 -1.88
N LYS A 100 -15.98 -20.42 -2.45
CA LYS A 100 -15.05 -19.68 -3.33
C LYS A 100 -14.50 -18.43 -2.67
N LEU A 101 -15.25 -17.84 -1.75
CA LEU A 101 -14.85 -16.67 -0.99
C LEU A 101 -13.66 -17.00 -0.10
N ARG A 102 -12.53 -16.31 -0.35
CA ARG A 102 -11.29 -16.50 0.40
C ARG A 102 -11.03 -15.39 1.39
N ILE A 103 -11.37 -14.15 1.03
CA ILE A 103 -11.17 -12.96 1.86
C ILE A 103 -12.41 -12.08 1.83
N ILE A 104 -12.75 -11.52 2.98
CA ILE A 104 -13.65 -10.37 3.13
C ILE A 104 -12.79 -9.21 3.62
N ALA A 105 -12.79 -8.10 2.90
CA ALA A 105 -12.12 -6.87 3.33
C ALA A 105 -13.17 -5.82 3.71
N LEU A 106 -13.12 -5.35 4.95
CA LEU A 106 -13.95 -4.26 5.46
C LEU A 106 -13.07 -3.04 5.63
N CYS A 107 -13.21 -2.06 4.75
CA CYS A 107 -12.31 -0.91 4.65
C CYS A 107 -13.08 0.41 4.78
N GLY A 108 -12.45 1.37 5.46
CA GLY A 108 -12.93 2.73 5.57
C GLY A 108 -13.86 3.01 6.75
N SER A 109 -14.32 4.26 6.80
CA SER A 109 -15.26 4.74 7.81
C SER A 109 -16.70 4.62 7.33
N PHE A 110 -17.63 4.60 8.29
CA PHE A 110 -19.05 4.54 8.01
C PHE A 110 -19.58 5.92 7.56
N PRO A 111 -20.44 5.98 6.52
CA PRO A 111 -21.20 7.18 6.24
C PRO A 111 -22.18 7.46 7.38
N ASN A 112 -22.64 8.71 7.49
CA ASN A 112 -23.66 9.08 8.47
C ASN A 112 -24.90 8.20 8.31
N GLY A 113 -25.42 7.64 9.41
CA GLY A 113 -26.55 6.69 9.38
C GLY A 113 -26.15 5.21 9.38
N MET A 114 -24.86 4.92 9.20
CA MET A 114 -24.26 3.61 9.44
C MET A 114 -23.23 3.69 10.57
N ASP A 115 -22.96 2.54 11.18
CA ASP A 115 -22.08 2.39 12.33
C ASP A 115 -21.43 1.00 12.33
N SER A 116 -20.63 0.74 13.38
CA SER A 116 -19.89 -0.49 13.57
C SER A 116 -20.77 -1.75 13.66
N GLU A 117 -22.06 -1.63 13.95
CA GLU A 117 -22.98 -2.77 13.92
C GLU A 117 -23.10 -3.34 12.50
N THR A 118 -22.98 -2.50 11.46
CA THR A 118 -23.00 -2.96 10.06
C THR A 118 -21.84 -3.91 9.79
N PHE A 119 -20.61 -3.51 10.13
CA PHE A 119 -19.44 -4.36 9.95
C PHE A 119 -19.46 -5.57 10.88
N ALA A 120 -19.99 -5.44 12.10
CA ALA A 120 -20.14 -6.57 13.01
C ALA A 120 -21.11 -7.64 12.45
N LYS A 121 -22.26 -7.22 11.88
CA LYS A 121 -23.20 -8.15 11.20
C LYS A 121 -22.53 -8.87 10.04
N ILE A 122 -21.78 -8.15 9.20
CA ILE A 122 -21.05 -8.76 8.07
C ILE A 122 -19.97 -9.73 8.59
N ALA A 123 -19.23 -9.35 9.63
CA ALA A 123 -18.21 -10.19 10.25
C ALA A 123 -18.80 -11.50 10.81
N HIS A 124 -19.99 -11.47 11.41
CA HIS A 124 -20.68 -12.67 11.89
C HIS A 124 -21.07 -13.65 10.78
N GLN A 125 -21.24 -13.18 9.55
CA GLN A 125 -21.55 -14.02 8.40
C GLN A 125 -20.31 -14.65 7.77
N LYS A 126 -19.09 -14.27 8.21
CA LYS A 126 -17.83 -14.81 7.71
C LYS A 126 -17.81 -16.35 7.83
N PRO A 127 -17.67 -17.10 6.72
CA PRO A 127 -17.48 -18.55 6.78
C PRO A 127 -16.08 -18.87 7.32
N ASP A 128 -15.92 -20.02 7.97
CA ASP A 128 -14.64 -20.41 8.58
C ASP A 128 -13.49 -20.59 7.57
N SER A 129 -13.82 -20.78 6.29
CA SER A 129 -12.86 -20.86 5.19
C SER A 129 -12.38 -19.50 4.65
N ALA A 130 -13.00 -18.40 5.08
CA ALA A 130 -12.66 -17.04 4.64
C ALA A 130 -11.91 -16.27 5.73
N PHE A 131 -10.98 -15.45 5.28
CA PHE A 131 -10.19 -14.54 6.10
C PHE A 131 -10.81 -13.14 6.10
N LEU A 132 -11.02 -12.55 7.28
CA LEU A 132 -11.59 -11.22 7.47
C LEU A 132 -10.48 -10.22 7.76
N TYR A 133 -10.25 -9.35 6.79
CA TYR A 133 -9.32 -8.23 6.84
C TYR A 133 -10.08 -6.95 7.20
N LEU A 134 -9.64 -6.26 8.25
CA LEU A 134 -10.26 -5.03 8.73
C LEU A 134 -9.28 -3.86 8.59
N ASP A 135 -9.70 -2.82 7.89
CA ASP A 135 -9.05 -1.51 7.82
C ASP A 135 -10.08 -0.42 8.18
N ALA A 136 -10.37 -0.33 9.48
CA ALA A 136 -11.33 0.60 10.03
C ALA A 136 -10.99 0.89 11.51
N VAL A 137 -11.37 2.08 11.98
CA VAL A 137 -10.94 2.59 13.30
C VAL A 137 -12.11 3.00 14.17
N LYS A 138 -13.15 3.59 13.56
CA LYS A 138 -14.28 4.16 14.28
C LYS A 138 -15.13 3.05 14.92
N ASP A 139 -15.37 3.17 16.22
CA ASP A 139 -16.23 2.26 17.01
C ASP A 139 -15.84 0.79 16.85
N ILE A 140 -14.54 0.52 16.74
CA ILE A 140 -13.99 -0.78 16.33
C ILE A 140 -14.30 -1.91 17.33
N GLU A 141 -14.47 -1.59 18.62
CA GLU A 141 -14.64 -2.58 19.69
C GLU A 141 -15.76 -3.57 19.40
N LEU A 142 -16.90 -3.10 18.86
CA LEU A 142 -18.02 -3.97 18.52
C LEU A 142 -17.65 -4.97 17.42
N ILE A 143 -16.88 -4.54 16.43
CA ILE A 143 -16.40 -5.38 15.32
C ILE A 143 -15.40 -6.41 15.86
N LEU A 144 -14.46 -5.97 16.71
CA LEU A 144 -13.47 -6.86 17.32
C LEU A 144 -14.11 -7.88 18.26
N SER A 145 -15.16 -7.50 18.98
CA SER A 145 -15.90 -8.35 19.90
C SER A 145 -16.60 -9.53 19.21
N THR A 146 -16.81 -9.46 17.89
CA THR A 146 -17.29 -10.61 17.10
C THR A 146 -16.31 -11.79 17.13
N ARG A 147 -15.01 -11.53 17.40
CA ARG A 147 -13.90 -12.48 17.31
C ARG A 147 -13.78 -13.18 15.96
N LYS A 148 -14.34 -12.56 14.91
CA LYS A 148 -14.26 -13.06 13.53
C LYS A 148 -13.17 -12.38 12.71
N VAL A 149 -12.61 -11.26 13.21
CA VAL A 149 -11.55 -10.50 12.54
C VAL A 149 -10.24 -11.27 12.62
N ASP A 150 -9.69 -11.64 11.47
CA ASP A 150 -8.41 -12.36 11.40
C ASP A 150 -7.23 -11.40 11.36
N MET A 151 -7.41 -10.24 10.70
CA MET A 151 -6.39 -9.22 10.63
C MET A 151 -6.94 -7.80 10.74
N ILE A 152 -6.18 -6.95 11.41
CA ILE A 152 -6.37 -5.49 11.40
C ILE A 152 -5.13 -4.85 10.81
N LYS A 153 -5.33 -3.88 9.91
CA LYS A 153 -4.29 -2.96 9.47
C LYS A 153 -4.73 -1.54 9.81
N ILE A 154 -3.87 -0.80 10.49
CA ILE A 154 -4.11 0.58 10.93
C ILE A 154 -2.78 1.35 10.92
N ASN A 155 -2.83 2.68 10.96
CA ASN A 155 -1.64 3.48 11.21
C ASN A 155 -1.37 3.68 12.71
N LEU A 156 -0.20 4.24 13.04
CA LEU A 156 0.22 4.45 14.44
C LEU A 156 -0.74 5.37 15.21
N GLU A 157 -1.26 6.43 14.59
CA GLU A 157 -2.21 7.33 15.25
C GLU A 157 -3.54 6.63 15.57
N GLU A 158 -4.01 5.81 14.64
CA GLU A 158 -5.22 5.00 14.78
C GLU A 158 -5.06 3.95 15.87
N PHE A 159 -3.90 3.28 15.93
CA PHE A 159 -3.59 2.35 17.02
C PHE A 159 -3.68 3.05 18.37
N VAL A 160 -3.03 4.21 18.52
CA VAL A 160 -3.07 4.99 19.76
C VAL A 160 -4.51 5.39 20.12
N LYS A 161 -5.33 5.80 19.15
CA LYS A 161 -6.76 6.10 19.36
C LYS A 161 -7.54 4.88 19.84
N ILE A 162 -7.34 3.71 19.21
CA ILE A 162 -8.02 2.46 19.56
C ILE A 162 -7.65 2.02 20.97
N ILE A 163 -6.36 1.97 21.31
CA ILE A 163 -5.91 1.55 22.64
C ILE A 163 -6.49 2.45 23.75
N ARG A 164 -6.57 3.77 23.50
CA ARG A 164 -7.23 4.72 24.42
C ARG A 164 -8.73 4.43 24.54
N GLN A 165 -9.43 4.23 23.42
CA GLN A 165 -10.87 3.93 23.40
C GLN A 165 -11.19 2.64 24.17
N LEU A 166 -10.35 1.62 24.04
CA LEU A 166 -10.51 0.33 24.71
C LEU A 166 -10.11 0.35 26.20
N GLY A 167 -9.64 1.50 26.72
CA GLY A 167 -9.24 1.63 28.12
C GLY A 167 -8.03 0.78 28.50
N PHE A 168 -7.17 0.42 27.54
CA PHE A 168 -5.96 -0.32 27.82
C PHE A 168 -4.94 0.62 28.46
N ALA A 169 -4.68 0.45 29.74
CA ALA A 169 -3.62 1.18 30.43
C ALA A 169 -2.24 0.68 29.97
N GLY A 170 -1.36 1.63 29.61
CA GLY A 170 0.07 1.42 29.52
C GLY A 170 0.69 1.23 30.92
N GLN A 171 1.92 0.70 30.98
CA GLN A 171 2.68 0.68 32.23
C GLN A 171 3.22 2.07 32.58
N SER A 172 3.50 2.89 31.56
CA SER A 172 3.94 4.27 31.71
C SER A 172 2.71 5.15 31.51
N GLY A 173 2.31 5.94 32.53
CA GLY A 173 1.17 6.85 32.44
C GLY A 173 1.25 7.92 31.32
N ASN A 174 2.35 7.95 30.56
CA ASN A 174 2.65 8.93 29.51
C ASN A 174 2.50 8.41 28.07
N PHE A 175 2.29 7.10 27.83
CA PHE A 175 2.19 6.55 26.47
C PHE A 175 1.09 7.20 25.61
N PHE A 176 0.08 7.78 26.27
CA PHE A 176 -1.07 8.42 25.62
C PHE A 176 -1.00 9.95 25.57
N ASN A 177 0.10 10.58 25.98
CA ASN A 177 0.21 12.05 25.96
C ASN A 177 0.74 12.59 24.62
N ALA A 178 1.48 11.77 23.87
CA ALA A 178 1.99 12.07 22.52
C ALA A 178 2.03 10.79 21.67
N ILE A 179 2.26 10.91 20.36
CA ILE A 179 2.62 9.74 19.54
C ILE A 179 3.98 9.23 20.05
N PRO A 180 4.12 7.93 20.40
CA PRO A 180 5.35 7.43 20.96
C PRO A 180 6.50 7.50 19.95
N ASP A 181 7.70 7.83 20.41
CA ASP A 181 8.92 7.67 19.61
C ASP A 181 9.29 6.19 19.57
N LEU A 182 8.90 5.53 18.48
CA LEU A 182 9.18 4.11 18.27
C LEU A 182 10.49 3.87 17.49
N GLU A 183 11.27 4.90 17.19
CA GLU A 183 12.55 4.77 16.51
C GLU A 183 13.70 4.74 17.50
N SER A 184 13.70 5.66 18.48
CA SER A 184 14.84 5.88 19.37
C SER A 184 14.65 5.35 20.80
N ASP A 185 13.40 5.15 21.25
CA ASP A 185 13.11 4.72 22.62
C ASP A 185 12.66 3.25 22.68
N GLU A 186 13.55 2.39 23.19
CA GLU A 186 13.28 0.96 23.40
C GLU A 186 12.16 0.70 24.40
N SER A 187 11.98 1.57 25.41
CA SER A 187 10.92 1.41 26.41
C SER A 187 9.55 1.64 25.77
N SER A 188 9.41 2.70 24.98
CA SER A 188 8.19 2.98 24.22
C SER A 188 7.88 1.86 23.21
N GLN A 189 8.89 1.32 22.53
CA GLN A 189 8.71 0.18 21.63
C GLN A 189 8.20 -1.08 22.36
N ARG A 190 8.76 -1.38 23.53
CA ARG A 190 8.32 -2.54 24.32
C ARG A 190 6.88 -2.36 24.81
N GLU A 191 6.54 -1.19 25.34
CA GLU A 191 5.19 -0.88 25.80
C GLU A 191 4.17 -0.94 24.65
N PHE A 192 4.51 -0.38 23.49
CA PHE A 192 3.73 -0.47 22.26
C PHE A 192 3.45 -1.93 21.86
N ALA A 193 4.49 -2.78 21.87
CA ALA A 193 4.36 -4.19 21.52
C ALA A 193 3.48 -4.98 22.52
N VAL A 194 3.58 -4.69 23.82
CA VAL A 194 2.71 -5.28 24.85
C VAL A 194 1.24 -4.89 24.63
N LEU A 195 0.96 -3.62 24.31
CA LEU A 195 -0.39 -3.14 24.03
C LEU A 195 -0.98 -3.79 22.78
N ALA A 196 -0.17 -3.97 21.72
CA ALA A 196 -0.59 -4.67 20.52
C ALA A 196 -0.93 -6.15 20.81
N LYS A 197 -0.07 -6.86 21.55
CA LYS A 197 -0.33 -8.24 21.97
C LYS A 197 -1.61 -8.36 22.81
N ARG A 198 -1.82 -7.44 23.76
CA ARG A 198 -3.03 -7.40 24.58
C ARG A 198 -4.31 -7.25 23.75
N LEU A 199 -4.29 -6.41 22.70
CA LEU A 199 -5.40 -6.26 21.76
C LEU A 199 -5.70 -7.57 21.03
N MET A 200 -4.66 -8.23 20.53
CA MET A 200 -4.78 -9.50 19.83
C MET A 200 -5.34 -10.61 20.72
N GLU A 201 -4.89 -10.70 21.96
CA GLU A 201 -5.35 -11.71 22.93
C GLU A 201 -6.81 -11.45 23.35
N THR A 202 -7.16 -10.19 23.64
CA THR A 202 -8.51 -9.82 24.09
C THR A 202 -9.56 -10.15 23.03
N TYR A 203 -9.29 -9.79 21.77
CA TYR A 203 -10.26 -9.92 20.68
C TYR A 203 -10.00 -11.09 19.72
N HIS A 204 -8.99 -11.91 20.01
CA HIS A 204 -8.62 -13.11 19.24
C HIS A 204 -8.19 -12.81 17.79
N VAL A 205 -7.64 -11.62 17.55
CA VAL A 205 -7.15 -11.20 16.23
C VAL A 205 -5.86 -11.94 15.90
N GLY A 206 -5.79 -12.56 14.73
CA GLY A 206 -4.63 -13.36 14.29
C GLY A 206 -3.41 -12.51 13.94
N LEU A 207 -3.62 -11.40 13.22
CA LEU A 207 -2.57 -10.50 12.74
C LEU A 207 -2.93 -9.03 13.02
N VAL A 208 -1.95 -8.25 13.49
CA VAL A 208 -2.09 -6.80 13.61
C VAL A 208 -0.93 -6.13 12.90
N ALA A 209 -1.23 -5.37 11.85
CA ALA A 209 -0.27 -4.59 11.09
C ALA A 209 -0.43 -3.10 11.43
N ILE A 210 0.68 -2.45 11.78
CA ILE A 210 0.69 -1.03 12.13
C ILE A 210 1.71 -0.30 11.26
N THR A 211 1.26 0.68 10.48
CA THR A 211 2.12 1.50 9.61
C THR A 211 2.42 2.86 10.22
N ASN A 212 3.63 3.38 10.04
CA ASN A 212 4.02 4.73 10.49
C ASN A 212 4.62 5.57 9.34
N GLY A 213 3.88 5.70 8.24
CA GLY A 213 4.32 6.49 7.07
C GLY A 213 5.68 6.01 6.50
N PRO A 214 6.64 6.91 6.25
CA PRO A 214 7.96 6.55 5.70
C PRO A 214 8.91 5.93 6.73
N TYR A 215 8.48 5.83 7.99
CA TYR A 215 9.29 5.30 9.09
C TYR A 215 9.09 3.77 9.19
N ARG A 216 9.15 3.23 10.41
CA ARG A 216 8.99 1.80 10.67
C ARG A 216 7.54 1.34 10.67
N ALA A 217 7.28 0.18 10.09
CA ALA A 217 6.02 -0.55 10.24
C ALA A 217 6.23 -1.78 11.14
N PHE A 218 5.12 -2.30 11.67
CA PHE A 218 5.11 -3.37 12.66
C PHE A 218 4.09 -4.44 12.26
N LEU A 219 4.43 -5.71 12.46
CA LEU A 219 3.53 -6.83 12.26
C LEU A 219 3.58 -7.76 13.47
N PHE A 220 2.43 -7.94 14.11
CA PHE A 220 2.25 -8.83 15.24
C PHE A 220 1.44 -10.05 14.82
N GLN A 221 1.81 -11.22 15.33
CA GLN A 221 1.13 -12.48 15.06
C GLN A 221 0.76 -13.19 16.36
N ARG A 222 -0.52 -13.60 16.48
CA ARG A 222 -1.04 -14.26 17.68
C ARG A 222 -0.40 -15.62 17.86
N GLY A 223 -0.02 -15.94 19.09
CA GLY A 223 0.64 -17.19 19.43
C GLY A 223 2.13 -17.25 19.04
N GLY A 224 2.66 -16.21 18.40
CA GLY A 224 4.10 -16.03 18.23
C GLY A 224 4.77 -15.57 19.53
N THR A 225 6.07 -15.80 19.65
CA THR A 225 6.90 -15.32 20.77
C THR A 225 7.34 -13.87 20.60
N GLY A 226 6.83 -13.16 19.58
CA GLY A 226 7.44 -11.93 19.11
C GLY A 226 6.66 -11.19 18.03
N TYR A 227 7.31 -10.22 17.41
CA TYR A 227 6.78 -9.39 16.32
C TYR A 227 7.88 -9.00 15.34
N HIS A 228 7.48 -8.51 14.17
CA HIS A 228 8.41 -8.07 13.13
C HIS A 228 8.34 -6.55 12.95
N THR A 229 9.48 -5.93 12.69
CA THR A 229 9.57 -4.53 12.25
C THR A 229 10.09 -4.45 10.83
N PHE A 230 9.61 -3.45 10.10
CA PHE A 230 9.94 -3.23 8.69
C PHE A 230 10.46 -1.80 8.56
N ARG A 231 11.72 -1.64 8.16
CA ARG A 231 12.30 -0.33 7.86
C ARG A 231 12.18 -0.07 6.37
N ILE A 232 11.44 0.97 6.01
CA ILE A 232 11.31 1.42 4.62
C ILE A 232 12.66 2.01 4.16
N PRO A 233 13.19 1.58 3.00
CA PRO A 233 14.51 2.01 2.53
C PRO A 233 14.51 3.46 2.01
N ASP A 234 15.70 4.05 1.89
CA ASP A 234 15.90 5.35 1.24
C ASP A 234 15.56 5.27 -0.25
N LEU A 235 14.44 5.89 -0.61
CA LEU A 235 13.90 5.89 -1.97
C LEU A 235 14.80 6.66 -2.95
N VAL A 236 15.48 7.72 -2.50
CA VAL A 236 16.42 8.49 -3.33
C VAL A 236 17.58 7.59 -3.73
N GLY A 237 18.17 6.88 -2.76
CA GLY A 237 19.24 5.93 -2.99
C GLY A 237 18.84 4.80 -3.95
N ILE A 238 17.62 4.25 -3.82
CA ILE A 238 17.09 3.24 -4.75
C ILE A 238 17.04 3.79 -6.17
N LEU A 239 16.44 4.96 -6.36
CA LEU A 239 16.27 5.56 -7.68
C LEU A 239 17.63 5.93 -8.30
N GLN A 240 18.58 6.41 -7.51
CA GLN A 240 19.96 6.65 -7.94
C GLN A 240 20.64 5.36 -8.42
N ARG A 241 20.47 4.25 -7.69
CA ARG A 241 20.98 2.93 -8.11
C ARG A 241 20.32 2.47 -9.40
N MET A 242 18.99 2.56 -9.50
CA MET A 242 18.25 2.15 -10.68
C MET A 242 18.63 2.98 -11.92
N TYR A 243 18.83 4.28 -11.75
CA TYR A 243 19.32 5.18 -12.78
C TYR A 243 20.68 4.74 -13.32
N LEU A 244 21.65 4.55 -12.42
CA LEU A 244 22.99 4.09 -12.79
C LEU A 244 22.95 2.67 -13.38
N ALA A 245 22.02 1.83 -12.90
CA ALA A 245 21.75 0.50 -13.44
C ALA A 245 21.11 0.52 -14.83
N ASN A 246 20.62 1.67 -15.33
CA ASN A 246 19.92 1.78 -16.63
C ASN A 246 20.11 3.17 -17.29
N VAL A 247 21.37 3.63 -17.39
CA VAL A 247 21.73 4.96 -17.94
C VAL A 247 21.15 5.21 -19.35
N ASP A 248 21.11 4.19 -20.21
CA ASP A 248 20.62 4.32 -21.60
C ASP A 248 19.08 4.46 -21.68
N LEU A 249 18.37 3.92 -20.70
CA LEU A 249 16.89 3.95 -20.61
C LEU A 249 16.37 5.36 -20.33
N PHE A 250 17.19 6.22 -19.71
CA PHE A 250 16.85 7.60 -19.43
C PHE A 250 17.01 8.52 -20.63
N VAL A 251 17.99 8.27 -21.51
CA VAL A 251 18.27 9.12 -22.69
C VAL A 251 17.37 8.77 -23.88
N GLU A 252 17.04 7.49 -24.10
CA GLU A 252 16.22 7.06 -25.26
C GLU A 252 14.70 7.10 -25.02
N LYS A 253 14.21 7.20 -23.78
CA LYS A 253 12.76 7.27 -23.45
C LYS A 253 12.29 8.61 -22.90
N HIS A 254 12.93 9.70 -23.29
CA HIS A 254 12.39 11.04 -23.06
C HIS A 254 11.12 11.36 -23.90
N THR A 255 10.69 10.44 -24.76
CA THR A 255 9.44 10.49 -25.53
C THR A 255 8.35 9.55 -25.02
N GLU A 256 8.64 8.59 -24.12
CA GLU A 256 7.68 7.62 -23.61
C GLU A 256 7.90 7.31 -22.12
N ASN A 257 7.21 8.06 -21.24
CA ASN A 257 6.71 7.69 -19.90
C ASN A 257 7.33 6.44 -19.19
N CYS A 258 8.63 6.41 -18.93
CA CYS A 258 9.25 5.38 -18.06
C CYS A 258 9.84 5.96 -16.77
N LEU A 259 9.50 7.21 -16.45
CA LEU A 259 9.55 7.74 -15.10
C LEU A 259 8.16 8.20 -14.72
N PRO A 260 7.75 8.07 -13.45
CA PRO A 260 6.59 8.80 -12.98
C PRO A 260 6.76 10.28 -13.33
N PRO A 261 5.68 10.98 -13.72
CA PRO A 261 5.69 12.36 -14.17
C PRO A 261 5.96 13.31 -12.98
N THR A 262 7.14 13.22 -12.39
CA THR A 262 7.59 14.02 -11.24
C THR A 262 8.80 14.86 -11.56
N VAL A 263 9.23 14.89 -12.82
CA VAL A 263 10.32 15.76 -13.27
C VAL A 263 9.76 17.17 -13.45
N THR A 264 9.88 17.99 -12.41
CA THR A 264 9.77 19.45 -12.59
C THR A 264 10.82 19.91 -13.61
N LEU A 265 10.54 20.95 -14.39
CA LEU A 265 11.52 21.52 -15.35
C LEU A 265 12.88 21.82 -14.70
N LYS A 266 12.89 22.16 -13.40
CA LYS A 266 14.10 22.38 -12.60
C LYS A 266 14.87 21.09 -12.32
N HIS A 267 14.19 19.99 -12.00
CA HIS A 267 14.82 18.68 -11.83
C HIS A 267 15.46 18.21 -13.14
N ARG A 268 14.76 18.41 -14.28
CA ARG A 268 15.30 18.06 -15.61
C ARG A 268 16.61 18.76 -15.90
N GLN A 269 16.66 20.07 -15.65
CA GLN A 269 17.85 20.88 -15.90
C GLN A 269 19.04 20.41 -15.05
N LYS A 270 18.81 20.15 -13.75
CA LYS A 270 19.84 19.62 -12.84
C LYS A 270 20.37 18.26 -13.27
N MET A 271 19.50 17.37 -13.75
CA MET A 271 19.91 16.06 -14.26
C MET A 271 20.77 16.19 -15.52
N LEU A 272 20.38 17.05 -16.48
CA LEU A 272 21.16 17.28 -17.71
C LEU A 272 22.54 17.89 -17.40
N GLU A 273 22.61 18.85 -16.48
CA GLU A 273 23.87 19.44 -16.01
C GLU A 273 24.76 18.37 -15.36
N TRP A 274 24.20 17.55 -14.48
CA TRP A 274 24.92 16.45 -13.85
C TRP A 274 25.41 15.40 -14.85
N GLU A 275 24.60 15.05 -15.85
CA GLU A 275 25.01 14.12 -16.92
C GLU A 275 26.18 14.67 -17.73
N ALA A 276 26.16 15.96 -18.08
CA ALA A 276 27.26 16.63 -18.78
C ALA A 276 28.55 16.62 -17.95
N GLU A 277 28.45 16.86 -16.64
CA GLU A 277 29.60 16.83 -15.73
C GLU A 277 30.19 15.42 -15.53
N ASN A 278 29.40 14.37 -15.74
CA ASN A 278 29.78 12.97 -15.53
C ASN A 278 29.86 12.16 -16.83
N GLU A 279 29.85 12.81 -18.01
CA GLU A 279 29.72 12.17 -19.32
C GLU A 279 30.80 11.09 -19.57
N GLU A 280 32.04 11.36 -19.19
CA GLU A 280 33.15 10.40 -19.37
C GLU A 280 32.92 9.10 -18.56
N CYS A 281 32.42 9.24 -17.32
CA CYS A 281 32.10 8.11 -16.45
C CYS A 281 30.91 7.32 -17.01
N LEU A 282 29.82 8.03 -17.37
CA LEU A 282 28.63 7.43 -17.96
C LEU A 282 28.97 6.65 -19.25
N ASN A 283 29.83 7.21 -20.11
CA ASN A 283 30.27 6.53 -21.34
C ASN A 283 31.06 5.25 -21.06
N ARG A 284 31.81 5.15 -19.96
CA ARG A 284 32.48 3.91 -19.56
C ARG A 284 31.48 2.87 -19.05
N ILE A 285 30.49 3.27 -18.24
CA ILE A 285 29.40 2.39 -17.80
C ILE A 285 28.68 1.80 -19.02
N ARG A 286 28.33 2.65 -19.99
CA ARG A 286 27.73 2.24 -21.27
C ARG A 286 28.60 1.23 -22.02
N ARG A 287 29.91 1.46 -22.11
CA ARG A 287 30.87 0.56 -22.79
C ARG A 287 31.00 -0.80 -22.08
N ARG A 288 31.13 -0.83 -20.76
CA ARG A 288 31.22 -2.08 -19.97
C ARG A 288 30.00 -2.98 -20.24
N ARG A 289 28.80 -2.40 -20.29
CA ARG A 289 27.57 -3.16 -20.61
C ARG A 289 27.50 -3.69 -22.03
N ARG A 290 27.90 -2.90 -23.02
CA ARG A 290 27.97 -3.37 -24.42
C ARG A 290 28.89 -4.59 -24.56
N LEU A 291 29.95 -4.65 -23.76
CA LEU A 291 30.87 -5.78 -23.71
C LEU A 291 30.29 -6.98 -22.93
N GLY A 292 29.56 -6.75 -21.83
CA GLY A 292 28.89 -7.79 -21.04
C GLY A 292 27.73 -8.52 -21.76
N ARG A 293 27.08 -7.87 -22.74
CA ARG A 293 26.07 -8.50 -23.62
C ARG A 293 26.66 -9.32 -24.78
N GLY A 294 27.98 -9.34 -24.97
CA GLY A 294 28.64 -9.93 -26.13
C GLY A 294 28.79 -11.46 -26.17
N GLY A 295 27.98 -12.22 -25.42
CA GLY A 295 28.20 -13.66 -25.21
C GLY A 295 26.99 -14.60 -25.31
N ILE A 296 25.82 -14.16 -25.78
CA ILE A 296 24.63 -15.03 -25.89
C ILE A 296 24.31 -15.27 -27.38
N SER A 297 24.37 -16.54 -27.78
CA SER A 297 23.98 -17.08 -29.09
C SER A 297 22.47 -16.84 -29.37
N PRO A 298 22.01 -16.71 -30.64
CA PRO A 298 20.69 -16.14 -30.95
C PRO A 298 19.47 -17.06 -30.78
N ASP A 299 19.59 -18.26 -30.23
CA ASP A 299 18.45 -19.19 -30.17
C ASP A 299 17.81 -19.24 -28.77
N PRO A 300 16.51 -18.87 -28.63
CA PRO A 300 15.80 -19.00 -27.38
C PRO A 300 15.43 -20.47 -27.14
N VAL A 301 15.95 -21.05 -26.05
CA VAL A 301 15.45 -22.33 -25.51
C VAL A 301 14.21 -22.01 -24.65
N PRO A 302 13.02 -22.54 -24.97
CA PRO A 302 11.83 -22.30 -24.16
C PRO A 302 11.97 -22.93 -22.77
N GLY A 303 11.82 -22.13 -21.70
CA GLY A 303 11.70 -22.64 -20.33
C GLY A 303 12.78 -22.22 -19.33
N VAL A 304 13.72 -21.35 -19.70
CA VAL A 304 14.68 -20.76 -18.75
C VAL A 304 14.30 -19.29 -18.56
N LEU A 305 13.87 -18.93 -17.35
CA LEU A 305 13.80 -17.52 -16.92
C LEU A 305 15.21 -16.95 -17.09
N ASP A 306 15.36 -15.92 -17.92
CA ASP A 306 16.61 -15.20 -18.09
C ASP A 306 17.16 -14.84 -16.71
N ARG A 307 18.31 -15.42 -16.36
CA ARG A 307 19.11 -14.92 -15.25
C ARG A 307 19.59 -13.55 -15.68
N GLU A 308 18.92 -12.50 -15.22
CA GLU A 308 19.45 -11.15 -15.32
C GLU A 308 20.89 -11.17 -14.80
N VAL A 309 21.83 -10.86 -15.69
CA VAL A 309 23.20 -10.57 -15.33
C VAL A 309 23.12 -9.32 -14.45
N THR A 310 23.17 -9.52 -13.13
CA THR A 310 23.36 -8.45 -12.16
C THR A 310 24.79 -7.96 -12.29
N ASP A 311 25.07 -7.20 -13.34
CA ASP A 311 26.22 -6.30 -13.38
C ASP A 311 25.94 -5.21 -12.34
N THR A 312 26.27 -5.51 -11.09
CA THR A 312 26.25 -4.54 -10.00
C THR A 312 27.19 -3.41 -10.39
N VAL A 313 26.62 -2.27 -10.78
CA VAL A 313 27.38 -1.02 -10.89
C VAL A 313 27.91 -0.74 -9.49
N ASP A 314 29.22 -0.87 -9.32
CA ASP A 314 29.88 -0.54 -8.07
C ASP A 314 29.67 0.96 -7.81
N GLN A 315 28.83 1.28 -6.82
CA GLN A 315 28.54 2.64 -6.38
C GLN A 315 29.77 3.35 -5.81
N THR A 316 30.88 2.62 -5.61
CA THR A 316 32.15 3.16 -5.17
C THR A 316 33.11 3.47 -6.33
N ASP A 317 32.68 3.38 -7.61
CA ASP A 317 33.51 3.77 -8.76
C ASP A 317 33.98 5.22 -8.55
N PRO A 318 35.29 5.45 -8.31
CA PRO A 318 35.83 6.73 -7.81
C PRO A 318 35.73 7.88 -8.82
N LEU A 319 35.12 7.64 -10.00
CA LEU A 319 34.92 8.59 -11.08
C LEU A 319 33.50 9.17 -11.15
N ILE A 320 32.52 8.64 -10.41
CA ILE A 320 31.24 9.34 -10.21
C ILE A 320 31.55 10.50 -9.26
N ARG A 321 31.64 11.72 -9.80
CA ARG A 321 32.05 12.90 -9.01
C ARG A 321 31.05 13.20 -7.89
N THR A 322 29.76 12.97 -8.17
CA THR A 322 28.62 13.22 -7.27
C THR A 322 27.47 12.27 -7.61
N LYS A 323 26.60 11.92 -6.66
CA LYS A 323 25.41 11.10 -6.92
C LYS A 323 24.40 11.86 -7.81
N PRO A 324 23.57 11.15 -8.63
CA PRO A 324 22.53 11.80 -9.42
C PRO A 324 21.61 12.66 -8.53
N PRO A 325 21.36 13.95 -8.88
CA PRO A 325 20.60 14.87 -8.05
C PRO A 325 19.09 14.63 -8.18
N ILE A 326 18.61 13.55 -7.56
CA ILE A 326 17.19 13.17 -7.56
C ILE A 326 16.45 13.93 -6.46
N GLU A 327 15.53 14.81 -6.86
CA GLU A 327 14.51 15.41 -5.99
C GLU A 327 13.18 14.69 -6.17
N LEU A 328 12.55 14.28 -5.07
CA LEU A 328 11.27 13.56 -5.09
C LEU A 328 10.09 14.50 -4.86
N LEU A 329 9.09 14.40 -5.73
CA LEU A 329 7.74 14.86 -5.45
C LEU A 329 6.89 13.63 -5.14
N LEU A 330 6.34 13.56 -3.94
CA LEU A 330 5.62 12.38 -3.45
C LEU A 330 4.13 12.67 -3.27
N ASN A 331 3.30 11.69 -3.57
CA ASN A 331 1.87 11.68 -3.27
C ASN A 331 1.52 10.44 -2.42
N PRO A 332 1.41 10.55 -1.09
CA PRO A 332 1.15 9.40 -0.22
C PRO A 332 -0.32 8.92 -0.24
N LEU A 333 -1.21 9.59 -0.98
CA LEU A 333 -2.62 9.23 -1.02
C LEU A 333 -2.83 7.83 -1.60
N GLY A 334 -3.62 7.03 -0.89
CA GLY A 334 -3.89 5.64 -1.27
C GLY A 334 -2.71 4.68 -1.04
N ALA A 335 -1.60 5.11 -0.42
CA ALA A 335 -0.51 4.20 -0.06
C ALA A 335 -0.98 3.12 0.95
N GLY A 336 -1.86 3.51 1.89
CA GLY A 336 -2.51 2.58 2.81
C GLY A 336 -3.32 1.50 2.08
N ASP A 337 -4.19 1.92 1.16
CA ASP A 337 -5.01 1.03 0.32
C ASP A 337 -4.16 0.14 -0.59
N THR A 338 -3.07 0.70 -1.14
CA THR A 338 -2.10 -0.04 -1.97
C THR A 338 -1.46 -1.17 -1.16
N THR A 339 -1.05 -0.87 0.08
CA THR A 339 -0.54 -1.89 1.00
C THR A 339 -1.57 -2.98 1.22
N ASN A 340 -2.85 -2.62 1.42
CA ASN A 340 -3.92 -3.59 1.69
C ASN A 340 -4.15 -4.51 0.48
N GLY A 341 -4.31 -3.92 -0.70
CA GLY A 341 -4.56 -4.67 -1.94
C GLY A 341 -3.43 -5.66 -2.24
N VAL A 342 -2.18 -5.19 -2.16
CA VAL A 342 -1.01 -6.04 -2.44
C VAL A 342 -0.78 -7.08 -1.34
N PHE A 343 -0.96 -6.72 -0.07
CA PHE A 343 -0.92 -7.68 1.03
C PHE A 343 -1.93 -8.81 0.80
N ILE A 344 -3.19 -8.47 0.52
CA ILE A 344 -4.27 -9.43 0.32
C ILE A 344 -3.93 -10.40 -0.82
N CYS A 345 -3.47 -9.89 -1.96
CA CYS A 345 -3.12 -10.72 -3.11
C CYS A 345 -1.95 -11.66 -2.82
N GLU A 346 -0.88 -11.14 -2.24
CA GLU A 346 0.32 -11.93 -1.92
C GLU A 346 0.05 -12.93 -0.80
N TYR A 347 -0.79 -12.57 0.18
CA TYR A 347 -1.15 -13.45 1.28
C TYR A 347 -2.02 -14.63 0.81
N LEU A 348 -2.96 -14.39 -0.10
CA LEU A 348 -3.74 -15.47 -0.74
C LEU A 348 -2.85 -16.51 -1.44
N ARG A 349 -1.74 -16.06 -2.01
CA ARG A 349 -0.79 -16.88 -2.75
C ARG A 349 0.23 -17.60 -1.85
N SER A 350 0.80 -16.88 -0.90
CA SER A 350 1.95 -17.32 -0.11
C SER A 350 1.61 -17.88 1.27
N GLN A 351 0.50 -17.41 1.86
CA GLN A 351 0.18 -17.61 3.28
C GLN A 351 1.29 -17.14 4.25
N ASP A 352 2.21 -16.30 3.77
CA ASP A 352 3.31 -15.73 4.54
C ASP A 352 2.98 -14.27 4.87
N PRO A 353 2.57 -13.96 6.11
CA PRO A 353 2.15 -12.61 6.46
C PRO A 353 3.32 -11.61 6.48
N VAL A 354 4.54 -12.05 6.80
CA VAL A 354 5.73 -11.19 6.86
C VAL A 354 6.11 -10.74 5.46
N ARG A 355 6.24 -11.71 4.53
CA ARG A 355 6.53 -11.42 3.12
C ARG A 355 5.42 -10.59 2.48
N SER A 356 4.16 -10.95 2.72
CA SER A 356 3.01 -10.24 2.13
C SER A 356 2.95 -8.79 2.60
N PHE A 357 3.27 -8.53 3.88
CA PHE A 357 3.29 -7.18 4.41
C PHE A 357 4.47 -6.37 3.88
N ALA A 358 5.67 -6.95 3.79
CA ALA A 358 6.79 -6.29 3.12
C ALA A 358 6.49 -5.95 1.65
N MET A 359 5.84 -6.85 0.89
CA MET A 359 5.43 -6.57 -0.49
C MET A 359 4.40 -5.44 -0.57
N GLY A 360 3.43 -5.43 0.35
CA GLY A 360 2.45 -4.35 0.47
C GLY A 360 3.09 -3.00 0.77
N LEU A 361 4.04 -2.96 1.71
CA LEU A 361 4.80 -1.75 2.03
C LEU A 361 5.63 -1.27 0.83
N ALA A 362 6.27 -2.18 0.11
CA ALA A 362 7.05 -1.84 -1.07
C ALA A 362 6.19 -1.21 -2.18
N ALA A 363 5.00 -1.78 -2.43
CA ALA A 363 4.06 -1.25 -3.40
C ALA A 363 3.52 0.12 -2.98
N ALA A 364 3.23 0.29 -1.68
CA ALA A 364 2.82 1.56 -1.12
C ALA A 364 3.91 2.64 -1.30
N THR A 365 5.16 2.33 -0.95
CA THR A 365 6.29 3.23 -1.17
C THR A 365 6.48 3.59 -2.64
N ALA A 366 6.39 2.62 -3.55
CA ALA A 366 6.48 2.87 -4.98
C ALA A 366 5.29 3.71 -5.50
N SER A 367 4.09 3.52 -4.93
CA SER A 367 2.90 4.30 -5.30
C SER A 367 3.05 5.78 -4.96
N CYS A 368 3.80 6.11 -3.90
CA CYS A 368 4.07 7.48 -3.52
C CYS A 368 4.81 8.28 -4.62
N LEU A 369 5.46 7.61 -5.58
CA LEU A 369 6.13 8.27 -6.70
C LEU A 369 5.17 8.65 -7.83
N VAL A 370 3.95 8.10 -7.85
CA VAL A 370 2.93 8.39 -8.87
C VAL A 370 2.06 9.54 -8.36
N THR A 371 2.28 10.75 -8.89
CA THR A 371 1.58 11.94 -8.39
C THR A 371 0.19 12.12 -8.96
N ASP A 372 -0.05 11.66 -10.19
CA ASP A 372 -1.29 11.93 -10.92
C ASP A 372 -2.42 10.96 -10.57
N PHE A 373 -2.09 9.80 -9.97
CA PHE A 373 -3.05 8.74 -9.67
C PHE A 373 -2.73 8.08 -8.33
N THR A 374 -3.78 7.72 -7.59
CA THR A 374 -3.66 6.96 -6.34
C THR A 374 -3.86 5.47 -6.59
N GLY A 375 -3.11 4.62 -5.88
CA GLY A 375 -3.21 3.16 -6.04
C GLY A 375 -2.51 2.59 -7.28
N TYR A 376 -1.65 3.37 -7.92
CA TYR A 376 -0.83 2.97 -9.07
C TYR A 376 0.64 2.99 -8.68
N TYR A 377 1.43 2.01 -9.15
CA TYR A 377 2.86 1.94 -8.89
C TYR A 377 3.60 1.23 -10.02
N ASP A 378 4.88 1.55 -10.18
CA ASP A 378 5.78 0.82 -11.08
C ASP A 378 6.27 -0.46 -10.40
N VAL A 379 6.04 -1.60 -11.05
CA VAL A 379 6.37 -2.93 -10.50
C VAL A 379 7.89 -3.12 -10.30
N LYS A 380 8.73 -2.53 -11.15
CA LYS A 380 10.20 -2.64 -11.01
C LYS A 380 10.69 -1.83 -9.82
N ILE A 381 10.16 -0.62 -9.63
CA ILE A 381 10.48 0.19 -8.44
C ILE A 381 9.98 -0.53 -7.18
N MET A 382 8.76 -1.07 -7.20
CA MET A 382 8.22 -1.87 -6.11
C MET A 382 9.13 -3.05 -5.76
N HIS A 383 9.62 -3.82 -6.74
CA HIS A 383 10.53 -4.94 -6.47
C HIS A 383 11.90 -4.49 -5.94
N ALA A 384 12.42 -3.35 -6.40
CA ALA A 384 13.65 -2.75 -5.88
C ALA A 384 13.47 -2.34 -4.42
N VAL A 385 12.36 -1.68 -4.08
CA VAL A 385 12.01 -1.34 -2.69
C VAL A 385 11.87 -2.61 -1.84
N PHE A 386 11.13 -3.61 -2.32
CA PHE A 386 10.90 -4.85 -1.59
C PHE A 386 12.21 -5.57 -1.22
N SER A 387 13.17 -5.60 -2.15
CA SER A 387 14.49 -6.21 -1.93
C SER A 387 15.32 -5.49 -0.87
N ASP A 388 15.05 -4.21 -0.63
CA ASP A 388 15.80 -3.36 0.29
C ASP A 388 15.05 -3.09 1.62
N ILE A 389 13.81 -3.57 1.79
CA ILE A 389 13.10 -3.50 3.08
C ILE A 389 13.84 -4.37 4.09
N ALA A 390 14.35 -3.74 5.15
CA ALA A 390 14.95 -4.46 6.27
C ALA A 390 13.85 -4.98 7.21
N VAL A 391 13.82 -6.29 7.41
CA VAL A 391 12.88 -6.96 8.33
C VAL A 391 13.66 -7.46 9.54
N GLU A 392 13.26 -7.02 10.73
CA GLU A 392 13.86 -7.46 12.00
C GLU A 392 12.82 -8.19 12.84
N SER A 393 13.24 -9.25 13.52
CA SER A 393 12.38 -10.05 14.40
C SER A 393 12.71 -9.76 15.85
N HIS A 394 11.68 -9.49 16.65
CA HIS A 394 11.80 -9.12 18.06
C HIS A 394 11.08 -10.13 18.92
N VAL A 395 11.66 -10.50 20.06
CA VAL A 395 11.02 -11.37 21.05
C VAL A 395 10.30 -10.49 22.07
N LEU A 396 9.08 -10.89 22.43
CA LEU A 396 8.27 -10.21 23.45
C LEU A 396 8.02 -11.17 24.60
N ASP A 397 8.92 -11.11 25.59
CA ASP A 397 8.86 -11.88 26.84
C ASP A 397 7.60 -11.62 27.66
#